data_AF-R7BI85-F1
#
_entry.id   AF-R7BI85-F1
#
_cell.length_a   1.000
_cell.length_b   1.000
_cell.length_c   1.000
_cell.angle_alpha   90.00
_cell.angle_beta   90.00
_cell.angle_gamma   90.00
#
_symmetry.space_group_name_H-M   'P 1'
#
loop_
_entity.id
_entity.type
_entity.pdbx_description
1 polymer ?
#
loop_
_entity_poly.entity_id
_entity_poly.type
_entity_poly.pdbx_seq_one_letter_code
_entity_poly.pdbx_strand_id
1 'polypeptide(L)'
;MRDCHRMKKYKIDRSKNIGNVIFVVEGGRPETGGTELRLLKKIFADILGYEVQELRRGCDEFIGHGVNPQYRVFALNLPKNQLTQMTNDALDTLYARISGEFGIKPEDCPIFYLYDRDYLSYKPNELRGKYVKRYTDPYSNENGDIGQLLLSYPAIESYLMSCLQDDTYKQLFF
;
A
#
# COMPACT_ATOMS: atom_id res chain seq x y z
N MET A 1 -8.88 -21.41 -39.22
CA MET A 1 -9.63 -20.35 -38.50
C MET A 1 -9.04 -20.29 -37.11
N ARG A 2 -8.48 -19.14 -36.69
CA ARG A 2 -7.87 -18.97 -35.36
C ARG A 2 -8.92 -18.42 -34.41
N ASP A 3 -9.12 -19.10 -33.29
CA ASP A 3 -10.03 -18.71 -32.22
C ASP A 3 -9.69 -17.31 -31.70
N CYS A 4 -10.55 -16.35 -32.04
CA CYS A 4 -10.52 -15.00 -31.50
C CYS A 4 -10.84 -15.09 -30.01
N HIS A 5 -9.81 -15.12 -29.17
CA HIS A 5 -9.95 -14.97 -27.72
C HIS A 5 -10.65 -13.65 -27.43
N ARG A 6 -11.95 -13.72 -27.16
CA ARG A 6 -12.79 -12.59 -26.78
C ARG A 6 -12.24 -12.05 -25.44
N MET A 7 -11.44 -10.98 -25.48
CA MET A 7 -10.98 -10.33 -24.25
C MET A 7 -12.20 -10.03 -23.38
N LYS A 8 -12.17 -10.51 -22.13
CA LYS A 8 -13.20 -10.15 -21.15
C LYS A 8 -13.22 -8.63 -21.05
N LYS A 9 -14.37 -8.01 -21.33
CA LYS A 9 -14.55 -6.57 -21.12
C LYS A 9 -14.70 -6.36 -19.62
N TYR A 10 -13.65 -5.87 -18.98
CA TYR A 10 -13.71 -5.42 -17.59
C TYR A 10 -14.40 -4.05 -17.55
N LYS A 11 -15.35 -3.88 -16.62
CA LYS A 11 -15.99 -2.60 -16.33
C LYS A 11 -15.62 -2.20 -14.90
N ILE A 12 -15.12 -0.98 -14.74
CA ILE A 12 -14.85 -0.41 -13.42
C ILE A 12 -16.19 0.01 -12.79
N ASP A 13 -16.46 -0.48 -11.59
CA ASP A 13 -17.60 -0.06 -10.79
C ASP A 13 -17.15 0.97 -9.74
N ARG A 14 -17.34 2.25 -10.06
CA ARG A 14 -17.01 3.37 -9.16
C ARG A 14 -18.04 3.56 -8.03
N SER A 15 -19.17 2.87 -8.09
CA SER A 15 -20.17 2.90 -7.03
C SER A 15 -19.89 1.88 -5.93
N LYS A 16 -18.91 0.99 -6.14
CA LYS A 16 -18.57 -0.04 -5.19
C LYS A 16 -18.04 0.59 -3.90
N ASN A 17 -18.76 0.34 -2.81
CA ASN A 17 -18.30 0.67 -1.47
C ASN A 17 -17.22 -0.33 -1.03
N ILE A 18 -16.06 0.18 -0.63
CA ILE A 18 -14.92 -0.58 -0.13
C ILE A 18 -14.66 -0.36 1.38
N GLY A 19 -15.45 0.47 2.05
CA GLY A 19 -15.18 0.91 3.41
C GLY A 19 -13.96 1.81 3.51
N ASN A 20 -13.36 1.88 4.69
CA ASN A 20 -12.07 2.54 4.88
C ASN A 20 -10.96 1.51 4.75
N VAL A 21 -9.89 1.84 4.01
CA VAL A 21 -8.76 0.92 3.77
C VAL A 21 -7.48 1.63 4.15
N ILE A 22 -6.56 0.94 4.83
CA ILE A 22 -5.29 1.53 5.25
C ILE A 22 -4.14 0.85 4.50
N PHE A 23 -3.34 1.65 3.81
CA PHE A 23 -2.05 1.25 3.25
C PHE A 23 -0.93 1.94 4.01
N VAL A 24 0.01 1.15 4.52
CA VAL A 24 1.26 1.63 5.13
C VAL A 24 2.40 1.30 4.17
N VAL A 25 3.11 2.31 3.69
CA VAL A 25 4.12 2.17 2.63
C VAL A 25 5.51 2.57 3.11
N GLU A 26 6.52 1.94 2.51
CA GLU A 26 7.94 2.24 2.75
C GLU A 26 8.41 3.53 2.08
N GLY A 27 8.15 3.64 0.77
CA GLY A 27 8.73 4.66 -0.09
C GLY A 27 8.03 6.00 0.08
N GLY A 28 8.80 7.02 0.46
CA GLY A 28 8.33 8.40 0.49
C GLY A 28 9.44 9.42 0.62
N ARG A 29 9.45 10.39 -0.29
CA ARG A 29 10.21 11.63 -0.10
C ARG A 29 9.25 12.68 0.48
N PRO A 30 9.68 13.53 1.42
CA PRO A 30 8.82 14.58 1.98
C PRO A 30 8.13 15.43 0.90
N GLU A 31 8.89 15.74 -0.15
CA GLU A 31 8.47 16.55 -1.30
C GLU A 31 7.38 15.87 -2.16
N THR A 32 7.52 14.56 -2.43
CA THR A 32 6.76 13.88 -3.50
C THR A 32 5.93 12.68 -3.06
N GLY A 33 6.01 12.27 -1.79
CA GLY A 33 5.30 11.12 -1.24
C GLY A 33 5.84 9.75 -1.68
N GLY A 34 6.74 9.68 -2.68
CA GLY A 34 7.28 8.41 -3.18
C GLY A 34 6.43 7.78 -4.28
N THR A 35 6.88 6.63 -4.79
CA THR A 35 6.24 5.98 -5.95
C THR A 35 4.92 5.32 -5.54
N GLU A 36 4.88 4.72 -4.36
CA GLU A 36 3.78 3.95 -3.83
C GLU A 36 2.60 4.86 -3.48
N LEU A 37 2.83 5.97 -2.78
CA LEU A 37 1.76 6.97 -2.52
C LEU A 37 1.20 7.53 -3.82
N ARG A 38 2.06 7.84 -4.80
CA ARG A 38 1.61 8.31 -6.12
C ARG A 38 0.79 7.26 -6.86
N LEU A 39 1.18 5.99 -6.83
CA LEU A 39 0.44 4.89 -7.45
C LEU A 39 -0.91 4.67 -6.76
N LEU A 40 -0.95 4.65 -5.43
CA LEU A 40 -2.18 4.53 -4.67
C LEU A 40 -3.15 5.68 -5.00
N LYS A 41 -2.64 6.93 -5.08
CA LYS A 41 -3.44 8.06 -5.55
C LYS A 41 -3.96 7.84 -6.97
N LYS A 42 -3.11 7.43 -7.92
CA LYS A 42 -3.52 7.18 -9.30
C LYS A 42 -4.61 6.11 -9.40
N ILE A 43 -4.45 5.01 -8.67
CA ILE A 43 -5.40 3.90 -8.70
C ILE A 43 -6.71 4.31 -8.00
N PHE A 44 -6.64 4.69 -6.74
CA PHE A 44 -7.83 4.86 -5.92
C PHE A 44 -8.54 6.18 -6.21
N ALA A 45 -7.82 7.29 -6.41
CA ALA A 45 -8.44 8.58 -6.72
C ALA A 45 -8.73 8.73 -8.21
N ASP A 46 -7.71 8.68 -9.08
CA ASP A 46 -7.89 9.07 -10.50
C ASP A 46 -8.68 8.01 -11.30
N ILE A 47 -8.41 6.71 -11.08
CA ILE A 47 -9.05 5.62 -11.84
C ILE A 47 -10.38 5.22 -11.20
N LEU A 48 -10.37 4.94 -9.89
CA LEU A 48 -11.52 4.38 -9.17
C LEU A 48 -12.45 5.45 -8.57
N GLY A 49 -11.99 6.67 -8.35
CA GLY A 49 -12.83 7.79 -7.88
C GLY A 49 -13.08 7.85 -6.37
N TYR A 50 -12.27 7.15 -5.57
CA TYR A 50 -12.31 7.22 -4.11
C TYR A 50 -11.59 8.45 -3.55
N GLU A 51 -11.87 8.77 -2.29
CA GLU A 51 -11.03 9.71 -1.54
C GLU A 51 -9.78 9.00 -1.01
N VAL A 52 -8.63 9.63 -1.19
CA VAL A 52 -7.35 9.18 -0.66
C VAL A 52 -6.83 10.22 0.32
N GLN A 53 -6.53 9.81 1.54
CA GLN A 53 -5.88 10.62 2.55
C GLN A 53 -4.42 10.20 2.65
N GLU A 54 -3.53 11.03 2.11
CA GLU A 54 -2.09 10.77 2.07
C GLU A 54 -1.42 11.40 3.30
N LEU A 55 -0.62 10.62 4.04
CA LEU A 55 0.28 11.15 5.06
C LEU A 55 1.72 10.90 4.66
N ARG A 56 2.46 11.98 4.39
CA ARG A 56 3.87 11.92 3.98
C ARG A 56 4.79 11.87 5.18
N ARG A 57 5.95 11.25 5.00
CA ARG A 57 7.02 11.25 6.00
C ARG A 57 7.47 12.68 6.29
N GLY A 58 7.51 13.03 7.58
CA GLY A 58 7.91 14.36 8.03
C GLY A 58 6.88 15.45 7.75
N CYS A 59 5.67 15.08 7.34
CA CYS A 59 4.55 16.00 7.20
C CYS A 59 3.57 15.77 8.35
N ASP A 60 3.11 16.86 8.94
CA ASP A 60 2.18 16.83 10.06
C ASP A 60 0.71 16.82 9.61
N GLU A 61 0.43 17.00 8.32
CA GLU A 61 -0.92 17.11 7.79
C GLU A 61 -1.24 16.00 6.78
N PHE A 62 -2.50 15.56 6.80
CA PHE A 62 -3.04 14.70 5.75
C PHE A 62 -3.38 15.52 4.51
N ILE A 63 -3.03 14.98 3.35
CA ILE A 63 -3.32 15.56 2.04
C ILE A 63 -4.45 14.75 1.41
N GLY A 64 -5.62 15.39 1.31
CA GLY A 64 -6.79 14.79 0.67
C GLY A 64 -6.73 14.85 -0.86
N HIS A 65 -7.11 13.75 -1.50
CA HIS A 65 -7.27 13.63 -2.95
C HIS A 65 -8.61 12.95 -3.27
N GLY A 66 -9.32 13.42 -4.30
CA GLY A 66 -10.65 12.90 -4.64
C GLY A 66 -11.79 13.65 -3.95
N VAL A 67 -13.02 13.17 -4.12
CA VAL A 67 -14.26 13.89 -3.76
C VAL A 67 -15.31 13.01 -3.05
N ASN A 68 -14.94 11.80 -2.61
CA ASN A 68 -15.87 10.88 -1.95
C ASN A 68 -15.61 10.76 -0.43
N PRO A 69 -16.28 11.57 0.41
CA PRO A 69 -16.00 11.65 1.84
C PRO A 69 -16.49 10.46 2.65
N GLN A 70 -17.27 9.56 2.06
CA GLN A 70 -17.92 8.48 2.79
C GLN A 70 -17.01 7.26 2.99
N TYR A 71 -16.04 7.06 2.09
CA TYR A 71 -15.11 5.92 2.09
C TYR A 71 -13.72 6.39 1.68
N ARG A 72 -12.74 6.13 2.53
CA ARG A 72 -11.39 6.68 2.39
C ARG A 72 -10.33 5.60 2.30
N VAL A 73 -9.37 5.82 1.43
CA VAL A 73 -8.13 5.07 1.40
C VAL A 73 -7.06 5.89 2.08
N PHE A 74 -6.51 5.40 3.17
CA PHE A 74 -5.39 6.03 3.87
C PHE A 74 -4.10 5.50 3.27
N ALA A 75 -3.26 6.39 2.73
CA ALA A 75 -1.96 6.05 2.19
C ALA A 75 -0.88 6.69 3.06
N LEU A 76 -0.32 5.90 3.98
CA LEU A 76 0.50 6.37 5.09
C LEU A 76 1.96 6.00 4.85
N ASN A 77 2.84 6.98 4.95
CA ASN A 77 4.26 6.72 5.00
C ASN A 77 4.74 6.51 6.43
N LEU A 78 5.52 5.45 6.70
CA LEU A 78 6.19 5.36 7.98
C LEU A 78 7.23 6.49 8.14
N PRO A 79 7.52 6.93 9.37
CA PRO A 79 8.60 7.87 9.68
C PRO A 79 9.98 7.39 9.20
N LYS A 80 10.17 6.08 9.00
CA LYS A 80 11.42 5.46 8.53
C LYS A 80 11.14 4.46 7.40
N ASN A 81 12.10 4.31 6.50
CA ASN A 81 12.02 3.52 5.25
C ASN A 81 12.47 2.07 5.38
N GLN A 82 12.39 1.45 6.56
CA GLN A 82 12.83 0.06 6.72
C GLN A 82 11.73 -0.72 7.39
N LEU A 83 11.40 -1.90 6.85
CA LEU A 83 10.42 -2.81 7.44
C LEU A 83 10.79 -3.18 8.88
N THR A 84 12.09 -3.28 9.19
CA THR A 84 12.60 -3.54 10.55
C THR A 84 12.19 -2.48 11.57
N GLN A 85 11.87 -1.27 11.11
CA GLN A 85 11.46 -0.11 11.91
C GLN A 85 9.94 0.04 12.03
N MET A 86 9.16 -0.90 11.47
CA MET A 86 7.73 -1.03 11.73
C MET A 86 7.51 -1.62 13.13
N THR A 87 7.74 -0.80 14.14
CA THR A 87 7.48 -1.12 15.55
C THR A 87 6.01 -0.85 15.89
N ASN A 88 5.51 -1.49 16.95
CA ASN A 88 4.15 -1.23 17.42
C ASN A 88 3.97 0.26 17.75
N ASP A 89 4.90 0.89 18.46
CA ASP A 89 4.83 2.32 18.80
C ASP A 89 4.67 3.25 17.57
N ALA A 90 5.38 2.93 16.48
CA ALA A 90 5.29 3.72 15.24
C ALA A 90 3.93 3.56 14.56
N LEU A 91 3.38 2.34 14.57
CA LEU A 91 2.05 2.05 14.05
C LEU A 91 0.96 2.66 14.93
N ASP A 92 1.06 2.51 16.25
CA ASP A 92 0.11 3.05 17.23
C ASP A 92 0.02 4.57 17.10
N THR A 93 1.15 5.26 16.88
CA THR A 93 1.16 6.70 16.62
C THR A 93 0.38 7.06 15.36
N LEU A 94 0.58 6.32 14.25
CA LEU A 94 -0.17 6.55 13.01
C LEU A 94 -1.67 6.26 13.17
N TYR A 95 -2.00 5.18 13.85
CA TYR A 95 -3.37 4.73 14.09
C TYR A 95 -4.13 5.66 15.04
N ALA A 96 -3.45 6.21 16.04
CA ALA A 96 -3.99 7.25 16.90
C ALA A 96 -4.34 8.52 16.11
N ARG A 97 -3.52 8.88 15.11
CA ARG A 97 -3.83 10.01 14.22
C ARG A 97 -5.06 9.76 13.36
N ILE A 98 -5.18 8.58 12.74
CA ILE A 98 -6.39 8.21 11.98
C ILE A 98 -7.64 8.28 12.87
N SER A 99 -7.54 7.73 14.07
CA SER A 99 -8.65 7.74 15.04
C SER A 99 -9.02 9.15 15.48
N GLY A 100 -8.02 9.98 15.82
CA GLY A 100 -8.24 11.32 16.33
C GLY A 100 -8.71 12.32 15.28
N GLU A 101 -8.15 12.27 14.06
CA GLU A 101 -8.44 13.23 13.00
C GLU A 101 -9.67 12.85 12.17
N PHE A 102 -9.95 11.54 12.02
CA PHE A 102 -11.03 11.06 11.15
C PHE A 102 -12.12 10.25 11.87
N GLY A 103 -11.97 9.93 13.16
CA GLY A 103 -12.94 9.13 13.92
C GLY A 103 -13.03 7.67 13.45
N ILE A 104 -12.00 7.17 12.75
CA ILE A 104 -11.96 5.83 12.18
C ILE A 104 -11.14 4.94 13.08
N LYS A 105 -11.68 3.77 13.41
CA LYS A 105 -10.97 2.74 14.17
C LYS A 105 -10.16 1.86 13.21
N PRO A 106 -8.82 1.83 13.31
CA PRO A 106 -8.00 1.04 12.38
C PRO A 106 -8.27 -0.47 12.45
N GLU A 107 -8.69 -0.97 13.61
CA GLU A 107 -9.14 -2.37 13.82
C GLU A 107 -10.34 -2.78 12.96
N ASP A 108 -11.18 -1.83 12.53
CA ASP A 108 -12.33 -2.09 11.66
C ASP A 108 -11.96 -1.98 10.16
N CYS A 109 -10.69 -1.68 9.85
CA CYS A 109 -10.22 -1.44 8.50
C CYS A 109 -9.29 -2.57 8.04
N PRO A 110 -9.39 -3.05 6.79
CA PRO A 110 -8.31 -3.84 6.22
C PRO A 110 -7.02 -3.00 6.13
N ILE A 111 -5.92 -3.55 6.67
CA ILE A 111 -4.60 -2.93 6.68
C ILE A 111 -3.66 -3.69 5.76
N PHE A 112 -2.96 -2.97 4.88
CA PHE A 112 -1.98 -3.53 3.96
C PHE A 112 -0.64 -2.82 4.13
N TYR A 113 0.44 -3.59 4.27
CA TYR A 113 1.81 -3.07 4.33
C TYR A 113 2.49 -3.28 2.98
N LEU A 114 2.91 -2.21 2.29
CA LEU A 114 3.64 -2.26 1.01
C LEU A 114 5.13 -1.95 1.26
N TYR A 115 5.97 -2.96 1.14
CA TYR A 115 7.42 -2.84 1.39
C TYR A 115 8.23 -3.57 0.33
N ASP A 116 9.35 -2.96 -0.05
CA ASP A 116 10.31 -3.59 -0.95
C ASP A 116 11.09 -4.67 -0.20
N ARG A 117 11.52 -5.70 -0.93
CA ARG A 117 12.48 -6.67 -0.38
C ARG A 117 13.89 -6.07 -0.43
N ASP A 118 14.38 -5.56 0.69
CA ASP A 118 15.75 -5.06 0.81
C ASP A 118 16.78 -6.16 1.07
N TYR A 119 18.09 -5.86 0.89
CA TYR A 119 19.18 -6.81 1.18
C TYR A 119 19.15 -7.33 2.63
N LEU A 120 18.64 -6.54 3.58
CA LEU A 120 18.49 -6.94 4.98
C LEU A 120 17.31 -7.91 5.20
N SER A 121 16.33 -7.92 4.31
CA SER A 121 15.22 -8.88 4.26
C SER A 121 15.68 -10.31 3.98
N TYR A 122 16.92 -10.50 3.50
CA TYR A 122 17.48 -11.81 3.20
C TYR A 122 17.98 -12.56 4.42
N LYS A 123 18.02 -11.95 5.62
CA LYS A 123 18.23 -12.71 6.86
C LYS A 123 17.02 -13.65 7.06
N PRO A 124 17.15 -14.97 6.79
CA PRO A 124 15.98 -15.83 6.53
C PRO A 124 15.03 -15.94 7.73
N ASN A 125 15.57 -15.77 8.94
CA ASN A 125 14.84 -15.98 10.18
C ASN A 125 14.20 -14.69 10.73
N GLU A 126 14.77 -13.52 10.44
CA GLU A 126 14.26 -12.25 10.97
C GLU A 126 13.01 -11.78 10.19
N LEU A 127 13.04 -11.83 8.85
CA LEU A 127 11.91 -11.39 8.02
C LEU A 127 10.72 -12.37 8.12
N ARG A 128 11.00 -13.67 7.92
CA ARG A 128 9.96 -14.69 7.77
C ARG A 128 9.14 -14.85 9.04
N GLY A 129 9.80 -14.88 10.19
CA GLY A 129 9.13 -15.03 11.49
C GLY A 129 8.40 -13.76 11.91
N LYS A 130 9.10 -12.62 11.92
CA LYS A 130 8.61 -11.39 12.54
C LYS A 130 7.55 -10.67 11.69
N TYR A 131 7.63 -10.77 10.36
CA TYR A 131 6.78 -10.00 9.46
C TYR A 131 5.90 -10.90 8.58
N VAL A 132 6.49 -11.82 7.81
CA VAL A 132 5.73 -12.61 6.81
C VAL A 132 4.70 -13.53 7.46
N LYS A 133 5.05 -14.21 8.57
CA LYS A 133 4.10 -15.07 9.31
C LYS A 133 3.11 -14.28 10.15
N ARG A 134 3.45 -13.03 10.50
CA ARG A 134 2.64 -12.18 11.36
C ARG A 134 1.54 -11.49 10.55
N TYR A 135 1.91 -10.85 9.46
CA TYR A 135 1.02 -10.03 8.65
C TYR A 135 0.47 -10.80 7.45
N THR A 136 -0.41 -11.76 7.73
CA THR A 136 -0.97 -12.67 6.72
C THR A 136 -2.37 -12.32 6.26
N ASP A 137 -3.14 -11.61 7.09
CA ASP A 137 -4.56 -11.31 6.85
C ASP A 137 -4.81 -9.81 7.08
N PRO A 138 -5.52 -9.12 6.16
CA PRO A 138 -5.71 -7.67 6.28
C PRO A 138 -6.59 -7.26 7.47
N TYR A 139 -7.41 -8.15 8.01
CA TYR A 139 -8.29 -7.88 9.16
C TYR A 139 -7.73 -8.44 10.46
N SER A 140 -7.43 -9.73 10.53
CA SER A 140 -6.85 -10.36 11.71
C SER A 140 -6.48 -11.82 11.44
N ASN A 141 -5.36 -12.28 12.01
CA ASN A 141 -4.99 -13.70 12.00
C ASN A 141 -5.44 -14.42 13.29
N GLU A 142 -5.18 -15.73 13.38
CA GLU A 142 -5.53 -16.55 14.56
C GLU A 142 -4.86 -16.08 15.88
N ASN A 143 -3.77 -15.30 15.77
CA ASN A 143 -3.04 -14.73 16.91
C ASN A 143 -3.52 -13.31 17.28
N GLY A 144 -4.48 -12.75 16.54
CA GLY A 144 -4.97 -11.38 16.73
C GLY A 144 -4.11 -10.29 16.08
N ASP A 145 -3.12 -10.65 15.26
CA ASP A 145 -2.35 -9.64 14.51
C ASP A 145 -3.13 -9.14 13.30
N ILE A 146 -3.15 -7.82 13.12
CA ILE A 146 -3.88 -7.14 12.05
C ILE A 146 -2.94 -6.67 10.94
N GLY A 147 -3.30 -7.04 9.71
CA GLY A 147 -2.78 -6.48 8.48
C GLY A 147 -2.02 -7.49 7.62
N GLN A 148 -1.97 -7.24 6.32
CA GLN A 148 -1.35 -8.11 5.33
C GLN A 148 -0.10 -7.46 4.73
N LEU A 149 1.03 -8.12 4.84
CA LEU A 149 2.28 -7.68 4.20
C LEU A 149 2.29 -8.09 2.73
N LEU A 150 2.27 -7.10 1.86
CA LEU A 150 2.47 -7.24 0.44
C LEU A 150 3.90 -6.81 0.13
N LEU A 151 4.77 -7.80 -0.04
CA LEU A 151 6.13 -7.56 -0.48
C LEU A 151 6.08 -7.17 -1.95
N SER A 152 6.47 -5.94 -2.28
CA SER A 152 6.85 -5.63 -3.64
C SER A 152 8.07 -6.49 -3.96
N TYR A 153 7.87 -7.45 -4.87
CA TYR A 153 8.95 -7.86 -5.77
C TYR A 153 9.41 -6.59 -6.54
N PRO A 154 10.37 -6.67 -7.47
CA PRO A 154 10.62 -5.57 -8.40
C PRO A 154 9.39 -5.23 -9.27
N ALA A 155 8.15 -5.59 -8.91
CA ALA A 155 6.93 -5.46 -9.67
C ALA A 155 6.54 -4.00 -9.95
N ILE A 156 6.77 -3.06 -9.04
CA ILE A 156 6.50 -1.64 -9.31
C ILE A 156 7.55 -1.07 -10.26
N GLU A 157 8.84 -1.33 -10.02
CA GLU A 157 9.91 -0.91 -10.91
C GLU A 157 9.84 -1.62 -12.27
N SER A 158 9.58 -2.92 -12.29
CA SER A 158 9.35 -3.72 -13.50
C SER A 158 8.10 -3.26 -14.23
N TYR A 159 7.03 -2.88 -13.53
CA TYR A 159 5.86 -2.27 -14.15
C TYR A 159 6.21 -0.94 -14.80
N LEU A 160 6.87 -0.04 -14.06
CA LEU A 160 7.33 1.25 -14.59
C LEU A 160 8.25 1.06 -15.80
N MET A 161 9.22 0.15 -15.71
CA MET A 161 10.12 -0.21 -16.80
C MET A 161 9.35 -0.80 -17.99
N SER A 162 8.35 -1.65 -17.76
CA SER A 162 7.50 -2.20 -18.82
C SER A 162 6.62 -1.17 -19.54
N CYS A 163 6.31 -0.06 -18.87
CA CYS A 163 5.61 1.06 -19.51
C CYS A 163 6.56 1.96 -20.32
N LEU A 164 7.87 1.85 -20.13
CA LEU A 164 8.88 2.69 -20.77
C LEU A 164 9.66 1.97 -21.87
N GLN A 165 9.80 0.65 -21.76
CA GLN A 165 10.61 -0.15 -22.67
C GLN A 165 9.95 -1.51 -22.94
N ASP A 166 9.80 -1.84 -24.23
CA ASP A 166 9.35 -3.15 -24.69
C ASP A 166 10.35 -4.25 -24.26
N ASP A 167 9.86 -5.48 -24.10
CA ASP A 167 10.68 -6.66 -23.77
C ASP A 167 11.51 -6.58 -22.47
N THR A 168 11.11 -5.74 -21.51
CA THR A 168 11.75 -5.60 -20.19
C THR A 168 11.84 -6.90 -19.40
N TYR A 169 10.96 -7.87 -19.64
CA TYR A 169 11.05 -9.22 -19.07
C TYR A 169 12.28 -10.03 -19.53
N LYS A 170 12.99 -9.59 -20.58
CA LYS A 170 14.25 -10.19 -21.06
C LYS A 170 15.48 -9.59 -20.37
N GLN A 171 15.33 -8.52 -19.61
CA GLN A 171 16.44 -7.84 -18.94
C GLN A 171 16.73 -8.50 -17.60
N LEU A 172 17.99 -8.82 -17.35
CA LEU A 172 18.47 -9.32 -16.06
C LEU A 172 18.88 -8.13 -15.20
N PHE A 173 18.21 -7.98 -14.05
CA PHE A 173 18.59 -7.02 -13.02
C PHE A 173 19.15 -7.83 -11.84
N PHE A 174 20.37 -7.48 -11.43
CA PHE A 174 21.17 -8.18 -10.43
C PHE A 174 20.92 -7.64 -9.02
#